data_AF-A0AAU6FEB4-F1
#
_entry.id   AF-A0AAU6FEB4-F1
#
_cell.length_a   1.000
_cell.length_b   1.000
_cell.length_c   1.000
_cell.angle_alpha   90.00
_cell.angle_beta   90.00
_cell.angle_gamma   90.00
#
_symmetry.space_group_name_H-M   'P 1'
#
loop_
_entity.id
_entity.type
_entity.pdbx_description
1 polymer ?
#
loop_
_entity_poly.entity_id
_entity_poly.type
_entity_poly.pdbx_seq_one_letter_code
_entity_poly.pdbx_strand_id
1 'polypeptide(L)'
;MLARGGQFRAGTKHNIIPAEARLSPNLRTQDARVRDRVLGAVRRIVEGECRTAGCPTLPEVTVRPGYPNTVNDTVLDGENSAVHRELFGPPTVLDFGPAMGSEDFSLLAPAGVPYDFWYVTSTPPAVWDAAPDAPSHGRSRG
;
A
#
# COMPACT_ATOMS: atom_id res chain seq x y z
N MET A 1 -6.58 6.02 1.24
CA MET A 1 -5.39 6.08 2.12
C MET A 1 -5.64 5.16 3.29
N LEU A 2 -4.70 4.27 3.58
CA LEU A 2 -4.74 3.44 4.79
C LEU A 2 -3.48 3.77 5.61
N ALA A 3 -3.65 4.24 6.85
CA ALA A 3 -2.58 4.35 7.82
C ALA A 3 -2.80 3.24 8.86
N ARG A 4 -1.84 2.33 9.00
CA ARG A 4 -1.91 1.20 9.96
C ARG A 4 -0.79 1.29 10.99
N GLY A 5 -1.07 0.70 12.16
CA GLY A 5 -0.24 0.64 13.37
C GLY A 5 1.26 0.76 13.11
N GLY A 6 1.80 1.90 13.51
CA GLY A 6 3.22 2.18 13.54
C GLY A 6 3.82 1.92 14.92
N GLN A 7 5.12 2.13 15.05
CA GLN A 7 5.78 2.14 16.35
C GLN A 7 5.58 3.50 17.02
N PHE A 8 5.19 3.50 18.29
CA PHE A 8 5.24 4.66 19.18
C PHE A 8 6.17 4.35 20.35
N ARG A 9 7.17 5.20 20.59
CA ARG A 9 8.10 5.09 21.73
C ARG A 9 8.22 6.44 22.42
N ALA A 10 7.97 6.49 23.72
CA ALA A 10 8.21 7.66 24.55
C ALA A 10 8.61 7.22 25.96
N GLY A 11 9.72 7.77 26.47
CA GLY A 11 10.19 7.52 27.84
C GLY A 11 10.73 6.14 28.14
N THR A 12 11.31 6.02 29.34
CA THR A 12 11.96 4.80 29.84
C THR A 12 11.54 4.44 31.26
N LYS A 13 11.02 5.39 32.04
CA LYS A 13 10.50 5.19 33.40
C LYS A 13 9.11 5.81 33.52
N HIS A 14 8.23 5.17 34.28
CA HIS A 14 6.84 5.59 34.44
C HIS A 14 6.67 6.92 35.21
N ASN A 15 7.68 7.32 35.99
CA ASN A 15 7.65 8.51 36.84
C ASN A 15 8.49 9.68 36.30
N ILE A 16 8.98 9.59 35.05
CA ILE A 16 9.76 10.66 34.41
C ILE A 16 9.02 11.06 33.14
N ILE A 17 8.73 12.36 32.99
CA ILE A 17 8.20 12.90 31.75
C ILE A 17 9.31 12.82 30.69
N PRO A 18 9.10 12.13 29.57
CA PRO A 18 10.13 11.98 28.55
C PRO A 18 10.40 13.27 27.79
N ALA A 19 11.67 13.47 27.44
CA ALA A 19 12.08 14.59 26.57
C ALA A 19 11.72 14.35 25.09
N GLU A 20 11.56 13.10 24.67
CA GLU A 20 11.36 12.72 23.27
C GLU A 20 10.27 11.65 23.12
N ALA A 21 9.52 11.75 22.02
CA ALA A 21 8.62 10.72 21.52
C ALA A 21 8.91 10.45 20.03
N ARG A 22 8.91 9.19 19.62
CA ARG A 22 9.11 8.76 18.23
C ARG A 22 7.87 8.02 17.74
N LEU A 23 7.32 8.49 16.61
CA LEU A 23 6.19 7.88 15.91
C LEU A 23 6.65 7.43 14.52
N SER A 24 6.40 6.18 14.15
CA SER A 24 6.78 5.59 12.87
C SER A 24 5.57 4.96 12.16
N PRO A 25 4.68 5.76 11.57
CA PRO A 25 3.49 5.26 10.89
C PRO A 25 3.82 4.69 9.51
N ASN A 26 3.06 3.69 9.05
CA ASN A 26 3.13 3.22 7.67
C ASN A 26 2.04 3.90 6.83
N LEU A 27 2.45 4.56 5.74
CA LEU A 27 1.55 5.25 4.81
C LEU A 27 1.45 4.48 3.50
N ARG A 28 0.22 4.16 3.07
CA ARG A 28 -0.07 3.52 1.78
C ARG A 28 -0.98 4.39 0.92
N THR A 29 -0.55 4.64 -0.32
CA THR A 29 -1.23 5.47 -1.31
C THR A 29 -1.04 4.87 -2.70
N GLN A 30 -2.09 4.86 -3.52
CA GLN A 30 -2.05 4.33 -4.88
C GLN A 30 -1.68 5.38 -5.94
N ASP A 31 -1.53 6.65 -5.55
CA ASP A 31 -1.24 7.77 -6.45
C ASP A 31 -0.21 8.70 -5.82
N ALA A 32 0.71 9.23 -6.64
CA ALA A 32 1.79 10.10 -6.20
C ALA A 32 1.28 11.45 -5.66
N ARG A 33 0.25 12.05 -6.28
CA ARG A 33 -0.35 13.31 -5.80
C ARG A 33 -1.06 13.10 -4.46
N VAL A 34 -1.72 11.95 -4.29
CA VAL A 34 -2.31 11.55 -3.02
C VAL A 34 -1.22 11.37 -1.96
N ARG A 35 -0.09 10.74 -2.29
CA ARG A 35 1.08 10.60 -1.39
C ARG A 35 1.56 11.96 -0.89
N ASP A 36 1.80 12.89 -1.79
CA ASP A 36 2.32 14.21 -1.45
C ASP A 36 1.34 15.01 -0.58
N ARG A 37 0.05 14.95 -0.91
CA ARG A 37 -1.00 15.57 -0.11
C ARG A 37 -1.03 15.02 1.33
N VAL A 38 -0.90 13.70 1.47
CA VAL A 38 -0.90 13.03 2.78
C VAL A 38 0.35 13.40 3.57
N LEU A 39 1.53 13.37 2.95
CA LEU A 39 2.78 13.78 3.60
C LEU A 39 2.73 15.24 4.07
N GLY A 40 2.18 16.13 3.24
CA GLY A 40 1.97 17.54 3.62
C GLY A 40 0.99 17.69 4.79
N ALA A 41 -0.09 16.91 4.81
CA ALA A 41 -1.04 16.90 5.92
C ALA A 41 -0.38 16.41 7.23
N VAL A 42 0.42 15.33 7.18
CA VAL A 42 1.15 14.81 8.34
C VAL A 42 2.09 15.86 8.91
N ARG A 43 2.93 16.49 8.08
CA ARG A 43 3.85 17.56 8.52
C ARG A 43 3.10 18.68 9.22
N ARG A 44 2.04 19.19 8.59
CA ARG A 44 1.22 20.28 9.13
C ARG A 44 0.59 19.92 10.48
N ILE A 45 0.07 18.70 10.63
CA ILE A 45 -0.55 18.24 11.87
C ILE A 45 0.50 18.16 12.97
N VAL A 46 1.59 17.42 12.76
CA VAL A 46 2.61 17.21 13.81
C VAL A 46 3.25 18.54 14.23
N GLU A 47 3.53 19.45 13.29
CA GLU A 47 4.03 20.79 13.62
C GLU A 47 3.01 21.62 14.41
N GLY A 48 1.73 21.55 14.04
CA GLY A 48 0.65 22.24 14.74
C GLY A 48 0.48 21.76 16.18
N GLU A 49 0.52 20.43 16.40
CA GLU A 49 0.48 19.82 17.73
C GLU A 49 1.69 20.25 18.57
N CYS A 50 2.91 20.20 18.02
CA CYS A 50 4.12 20.63 18.73
C CYS A 50 4.07 22.10 19.15
N ARG A 51 3.59 22.99 18.27
CA ARG A 51 3.43 24.41 18.61
C ARG A 51 2.40 24.62 19.71
N THR A 52 1.27 23.93 19.63
CA THR A 52 0.18 24.03 20.61
C THR A 52 0.62 23.49 21.98
N ALA A 53 1.39 22.41 22.00
CA ALA A 53 1.93 21.81 23.23
C ALA A 53 3.13 22.59 23.82
N GLY A 54 3.63 23.63 23.14
CA GLY A 54 4.78 24.41 23.58
C GLY A 54 6.10 23.64 23.51
N CYS A 55 6.25 22.73 22.53
CA CYS A 55 7.50 22.00 22.33
C CYS A 55 8.65 22.99 22.06
N PRO A 56 9.82 22.84 22.72
CA PRO A 56 10.96 23.76 22.54
C PRO A 56 11.58 23.65 21.14
N THR A 57 11.33 22.55 20.45
CA THR A 57 11.82 22.26 19.09
C THR A 57 10.68 21.71 18.24
N LEU A 58 10.68 22.07 16.96
CA LEU A 58 9.76 21.49 15.98
C LEU A 58 10.10 20.02 15.71
N PRO A 59 9.11 19.20 15.30
CA PRO A 59 9.28 17.78 15.08
C PRO A 59 10.21 17.50 13.90
N GLU A 60 11.11 16.53 14.05
CA GLU A 60 11.86 15.98 12.93
C GLU A 60 10.98 14.98 12.14
N VAL A 61 10.74 15.26 10.86
CA VAL A 61 9.92 14.40 10.00
C VAL A 61 10.75 13.84 8.86
N THR A 62 11.14 12.57 9.02
CA THR A 62 11.91 11.80 8.04
C THR A 62 10.99 10.86 7.25
N VAL A 63 10.98 11.03 5.93
CA VAL A 63 10.22 10.17 5.00
C VAL A 63 11.19 9.14 4.42
N ARG A 64 10.96 7.86 4.72
CA ARG A 64 11.71 6.78 4.07
C ARG A 64 11.14 6.51 2.68
N PRO A 65 11.98 6.20 1.67
CA PRO A 65 11.52 5.76 0.37
C PRO A 65 10.59 4.55 0.56
N GLY A 66 9.43 4.59 -0.10
CA GLY A 66 8.61 3.40 -0.28
C GLY A 66 8.96 2.74 -1.61
N TYR A 67 8.46 1.52 -1.81
CA TYR A 67 8.50 0.90 -3.13
C TYR A 67 7.60 1.65 -4.11
N PRO A 68 7.98 1.73 -5.40
CA PRO A 68 7.08 2.21 -6.43
C PRO A 68 5.84 1.32 -6.50
N ASN A 69 4.75 1.86 -7.07
CA ASN A 69 3.57 1.05 -7.31
C ASN A 69 3.90 0.00 -8.37
N THR A 70 3.51 -1.25 -8.11
CA THR A 70 3.54 -2.30 -9.13
C THR A 70 2.34 -2.10 -10.06
N VAL A 71 2.61 -1.55 -11.25
CA VAL A 71 1.64 -1.34 -12.33
C VAL A 71 2.05 -2.17 -13.53
N ASN A 72 1.21 -3.11 -13.97
CA ASN A 72 1.49 -3.92 -15.15
C ASN A 72 1.42 -3.07 -16.41
N ASP A 73 2.19 -3.46 -17.43
CA ASP A 73 1.99 -2.96 -18.78
C ASP A 73 0.66 -3.48 -19.34
N THR A 74 -0.19 -2.58 -19.83
CA THR A 74 -1.56 -2.92 -20.24
C THR A 74 -1.62 -3.81 -21.48
N VAL A 75 -0.61 -3.74 -22.35
CA VAL A 75 -0.55 -4.58 -23.56
C VAL A 75 -0.12 -5.99 -23.16
N LEU A 76 0.95 -6.10 -22.37
CA LEU A 76 1.47 -7.39 -21.93
C LEU A 76 0.49 -8.15 -21.04
N ASP A 77 -0.20 -7.47 -20.13
CA ASP A 77 -1.27 -8.04 -19.28
C ASP A 77 -2.43 -8.59 -20.13
N GLY A 78 -2.80 -7.88 -21.21
CA GLY A 78 -3.80 -8.32 -22.16
C GLY A 78 -3.37 -9.56 -22.97
N GLU A 79 -2.13 -9.57 -23.46
CA GLU A 79 -1.56 -10.70 -24.20
C GLU A 79 -1.47 -11.95 -23.31
N ASN A 80 -0.93 -11.81 -22.11
CA ASN A 80 -0.86 -12.90 -21.15
C ASN A 80 -2.26 -13.39 -20.78
N SER A 81 -3.21 -12.49 -20.49
CA SER A 81 -4.60 -12.87 -20.22
C SER A 81 -5.23 -13.68 -21.36
N ALA A 82 -4.94 -13.33 -22.62
CA ALA A 82 -5.45 -14.06 -23.77
C ALA A 82 -4.89 -15.50 -23.83
N VAL A 83 -3.58 -15.65 -23.64
CA VAL A 83 -2.91 -16.96 -23.59
C VAL A 83 -3.46 -17.83 -22.46
N HIS A 84 -3.67 -17.27 -21.27
CA HIS A 84 -4.26 -18.01 -20.15
C HIS A 84 -5.68 -18.49 -20.44
N ARG A 85 -6.51 -17.65 -21.07
CA ARG A 85 -7.88 -18.04 -21.46
C ARG A 85 -7.88 -19.16 -22.51
N GLU A 86 -6.93 -19.16 -23.44
CA GLU A 86 -6.79 -20.22 -24.44
C GLU A 86 -6.38 -21.55 -23.81
N LEU A 87 -5.38 -21.52 -22.92
CA LEU A 87 -4.79 -22.74 -22.34
C LEU A 87 -5.65 -23.35 -21.22
N PHE A 88 -6.22 -22.52 -20.35
CA PHE A 88 -6.91 -22.95 -19.13
C PHE A 88 -8.43 -22.75 -19.19
N GLY A 89 -8.92 -22.06 -20.23
CA GLY A 89 -10.33 -21.77 -20.43
C GLY A 89 -10.74 -20.39 -19.87
N PRO A 90 -11.72 -19.72 -20.48
CA PRO A 90 -12.16 -18.37 -20.08
C PRO A 90 -12.49 -18.14 -18.59
N PRO A 91 -13.13 -19.08 -17.85
CA PRO A 91 -13.52 -18.83 -16.45
C PRO A 91 -12.35 -18.87 -15.46
N THR A 92 -11.14 -19.21 -15.91
CA THR A 92 -9.96 -19.31 -15.04
C THR A 92 -9.20 -18.00 -14.87
N VAL A 93 -9.49 -16.98 -15.70
CA VAL A 93 -8.87 -15.66 -15.63
C VAL A 93 -9.84 -14.70 -14.95
N LEU A 94 -9.42 -14.16 -13.80
CA LEU A 94 -10.24 -13.30 -12.93
C LEU A 94 -9.60 -11.91 -12.80
N ASP A 95 -10.41 -10.87 -12.95
CA ASP A 95 -10.05 -9.50 -12.60
C ASP A 95 -10.67 -9.15 -11.24
N PHE A 96 -9.82 -8.91 -10.24
CA PHE A 96 -10.22 -8.53 -8.89
C PHE A 96 -9.91 -7.03 -8.59
N GLY A 97 -9.56 -6.27 -9.64
CA GLY A 97 -9.15 -4.89 -9.56
C GLY A 97 -7.80 -4.67 -8.86
N PRO A 98 -7.45 -3.41 -8.55
CA PRO A 98 -6.19 -3.09 -7.90
C PRO A 98 -6.02 -3.77 -6.54
N ALA A 99 -4.94 -4.54 -6.38
CA ALA A 99 -4.58 -5.16 -5.12
C ALA A 99 -4.17 -4.11 -4.07
N MET A 100 -4.51 -4.36 -2.80
CA MET A 100 -4.04 -3.55 -1.67
C MET A 100 -2.69 -4.02 -1.09
N GLY A 101 -2.13 -5.09 -1.65
CA GLY A 101 -0.78 -5.56 -1.39
C GLY A 101 0.26 -4.49 -1.77
N SER A 102 1.40 -4.53 -1.10
CA SER A 102 2.59 -3.79 -1.54
C SER A 102 3.61 -4.85 -1.94
N GLU A 103 4.11 -4.77 -3.17
CA GLU A 103 4.99 -5.75 -3.78
C GLU A 103 6.21 -5.03 -4.36
N ASP A 104 7.40 -5.62 -4.26
CA ASP A 104 8.64 -5.00 -4.75
C ASP A 104 9.10 -5.52 -6.11
N PHE A 105 8.31 -6.40 -6.74
CA PHE A 105 8.54 -6.98 -8.07
C PHE A 105 8.90 -5.93 -9.15
N SER A 106 8.29 -4.75 -9.08
CA SER A 106 8.56 -3.64 -10.02
C SER A 106 10.02 -3.17 -10.00
N LEU A 107 10.80 -3.47 -8.95
CA LEU A 107 12.23 -3.20 -8.87
C LEU A 107 13.10 -4.22 -9.63
N LEU A 108 12.56 -5.40 -9.96
CA LEU A 108 13.27 -6.42 -10.72
C LEU A 108 13.26 -6.12 -12.22
N ALA A 109 12.27 -5.37 -12.70
CA ALA A 109 12.19 -4.96 -14.09
C ALA A 109 13.20 -3.84 -14.39
N PRO A 110 14.08 -3.98 -15.40
CA PRO A 110 14.93 -2.89 -15.84
C PRO A 110 14.11 -1.68 -16.29
N ALA A 111 14.68 -0.47 -16.14
CA ALA A 111 13.98 0.76 -16.51
C ALA A 111 13.56 0.74 -18.00
N GLY A 112 12.27 1.00 -18.25
CA GLY A 112 11.70 1.02 -19.60
C GLY A 112 11.35 -0.35 -20.18
N VAL A 113 11.54 -1.44 -19.43
CA VAL A 113 11.12 -2.78 -19.85
C VAL A 113 9.71 -3.06 -19.29
N PRO A 114 8.72 -3.38 -20.13
CA PRO A 114 7.38 -3.73 -19.66
C PRO A 114 7.44 -5.04 -18.88
N TYR A 115 6.59 -5.15 -17.86
CA TYR A 115 6.42 -6.37 -17.09
C TYR A 115 4.94 -6.61 -16.82
N ASP A 116 4.62 -7.86 -16.49
CA ASP A 116 3.31 -8.28 -16.06
C ASP A 116 3.42 -9.18 -14.83
N PHE A 117 2.78 -8.77 -13.74
CA PHE A 117 2.74 -9.46 -12.46
C PHE A 117 1.31 -9.87 -12.15
N TRP A 118 1.10 -11.17 -11.97
CA TRP A 118 -0.21 -11.77 -11.84
C TRP A 118 -0.22 -12.86 -10.76
N TYR A 119 -1.41 -13.22 -10.29
CA TYR A 119 -1.59 -14.17 -9.20
C TYR A 119 -2.04 -15.53 -9.72
N VAL A 120 -1.46 -16.59 -9.19
CA VAL A 120 -1.99 -17.95 -9.32
C VAL A 120 -2.68 -18.31 -8.01
N THR A 121 -3.99 -18.53 -8.06
CA THR A 121 -4.78 -18.88 -6.88
C THR A 121 -4.80 -20.38 -6.65
N SER A 122 -4.67 -20.81 -5.41
CA SER A 122 -4.82 -22.23 -5.00
C SER A 122 -6.17 -22.52 -4.34
N THR A 123 -7.06 -21.53 -4.23
CA THR A 123 -8.37 -21.67 -3.61
C THR A 123 -9.38 -22.29 -4.58
N PRO A 124 -10.10 -23.38 -4.22
CA PRO A 124 -11.13 -23.94 -5.06
C PRO A 124 -12.25 -22.91 -5.34
N PRO A 125 -12.82 -22.87 -6.57
CA PRO A 125 -13.84 -21.88 -6.95
C PRO A 125 -15.04 -21.82 -6.01
N ALA A 126 -15.55 -22.99 -5.59
CA ALA A 126 -16.69 -23.06 -4.67
C ALA A 126 -16.41 -22.41 -3.31
N VAL A 127 -15.16 -22.50 -2.82
CA VAL A 127 -14.75 -21.85 -1.56
C VAL A 127 -14.60 -20.34 -1.77
N TRP A 128 -14.04 -19.93 -2.90
CA TRP A 128 -13.92 -18.52 -3.26
C TRP A 128 -15.29 -17.85 -3.39
N ASP A 129 -16.25 -18.49 -4.06
CA ASP A 129 -17.59 -17.93 -4.30
C ASP A 129 -18.45 -17.85 -3.04
N ALA A 130 -18.23 -18.75 -2.08
CA ALA A 130 -18.91 -18.75 -0.79
C ALA A 130 -18.31 -17.76 0.23
N ALA A 131 -17.15 -17.15 -0.08
CA ALA A 131 -16.48 -16.24 0.85
C ALA A 131 -17.29 -14.94 1.03
N PRO A 132 -17.49 -14.46 2.27
CA PRO A 132 -18.16 -13.18 2.52
C PRO A 132 -17.35 -12.02 1.94
N ASP A 133 -18.03 -10.95 1.51
CA ASP A 133 -17.39 -9.77 0.94
C ASP A 133 -16.41 -9.16 1.95
N ALA A 134 -15.12 -9.24 1.64
CA ALA A 134 -14.07 -8.60 2.41
C ALA A 134 -13.83 -7.18 1.86
N PRO A 135 -13.78 -6.14 2.72
CA PRO A 135 -13.59 -4.76 2.27
C PRO A 135 -12.24 -4.47 1.55
N SER A 136 -11.37 -5.47 1.41
CA SER A 136 -10.03 -5.34 0.80
C SER A 136 -9.92 -5.86 -0.64
N HIS A 137 -10.95 -6.52 -1.17
CA HIS A 137 -10.93 -7.06 -2.54
C HIS A 137 -12.17 -6.54 -3.27
N GLY A 138 -11.98 -5.57 -4.15
CA GLY A 138 -13.06 -4.98 -4.93
C GLY A 138 -13.62 -5.99 -5.93
N ARG A 139 -14.61 -6.79 -5.52
CA ARG A 139 -15.43 -7.53 -6.48
C ARG A 139 -16.31 -6.54 -7.23
N SER A 140 -15.99 -6.22 -8.49
CA SER A 140 -17.03 -5.78 -9.42
C SER A 140 -17.67 -7.03 -10.03
N ARG A 141 -18.90 -7.34 -9.61
CA ARG A 141 -19.73 -8.31 -10.33
C ARG A 141 -20.15 -7.66 -11.66
N GLY A 142 -19.59 -8.13 -12.76
CA GLY A 142 -20.04 -7.88 -14.13
C GLY A 142 -20.45 -9.21 -14.76
#